data_AF-A0A2E5U3E4-F1
#
_entry.id   AF-A0A2E5U3E4-F1
#
_cell.length_a   1.000
_cell.length_b   1.000
_cell.length_c   1.000
_cell.angle_alpha   90.00
_cell.angle_beta   90.00
_cell.angle_gamma   90.00
#
_symmetry.space_group_name_H-M   'P 1'
#
loop_
_entity.id
_entity.type
_entity.pdbx_description
1 polymer ?
#
loop_
_entity_poly.entity_id
_entity_poly.type
_entity_poly.pdbx_seq_one_letter_code
_entity_poly.pdbx_strand_id
1 'polypeptide(L)'
;MNLREKFLWNIALIVSIIIILWNGWTLFSQHQRASRAIKAYQNEDVGTDKKLEDMVKTLEKSLKKRQELVFRPKANPLELTRVVSVDGLSSNKGQKGINCNTVWSVQDEYQALCTYREKRYTVAVGDSIAGGIVNFISQKKVIIKKDDEIIEFDLGLKQ
;
A
#
# COMPACT_ATOMS: atom_id res chain seq x y z
N MET A 1 18.39 80.22 45.18
CA MET A 1 18.94 79.39 44.09
C MET A 1 19.51 80.30 43.02
N ASN A 2 20.83 80.29 42.85
CA ASN A 2 21.54 81.21 41.94
C ASN A 2 21.22 80.88 40.47
N LEU A 3 21.33 81.87 39.58
CA LEU A 3 21.05 81.70 38.14
C LEU A 3 21.89 80.58 37.51
N ARG A 4 23.16 80.46 37.94
CA ARG A 4 24.09 79.40 37.52
C ARG A 4 23.62 78.00 37.96
N GLU A 5 23.09 77.90 39.18
CA GLU A 5 22.61 76.64 39.76
C GLU A 5 21.35 76.16 39.05
N LYS A 6 20.40 77.07 38.75
CA LYS A 6 19.21 76.76 37.95
C LYS A 6 19.58 76.27 36.54
N PHE A 7 20.59 76.87 35.92
CA PHE A 7 21.07 76.48 34.60
C PHE A 7 21.66 75.06 34.58
N LEU A 8 22.51 74.73 35.57
CA LEU A 8 23.10 73.39 35.70
C LEU A 8 22.04 72.31 35.94
N TRP A 9 21.06 72.57 36.81
CA TRP A 9 19.96 71.63 37.06
C TRP A 9 19.09 71.39 35.83
N ASN A 10 18.86 72.41 35.01
CA ASN A 10 18.07 72.27 33.79
C ASN A 10 18.78 71.40 32.74
N ILE A 11 20.10 71.57 32.57
CA ILE A 11 20.91 70.71 31.70
C ILE A 11 20.91 69.26 32.20
N ALA A 12 21.10 69.05 33.50
CA ALA A 12 21.08 67.72 34.09
C ALA A 12 19.75 66.99 33.84
N LEU A 13 18.62 67.71 33.93
CA LEU A 13 17.29 67.19 33.61
C LEU A 13 17.16 66.78 32.13
N ILE A 14 17.61 67.63 31.21
CA ILE A 14 17.54 67.35 29.77
C ILE A 14 18.38 66.12 29.41
N VAL A 15 19.61 66.05 29.94
CA VAL A 15 20.51 64.90 29.70
C VAL A 15 19.91 63.61 30.27
N SER A 16 19.31 63.67 31.45
CA SER A 16 18.63 62.51 32.05
C SER A 16 17.48 62.01 31.17
N ILE A 17 16.66 62.90 30.64
CA ILE A 17 15.56 62.55 29.73
C ILE A 17 16.09 61.86 28.46
N ILE A 18 17.17 62.38 27.87
CA ILE A 18 17.78 61.80 26.68
C ILE A 18 18.30 60.38 26.96
N ILE A 19 18.95 60.17 28.12
CA ILE A 19 19.45 58.85 28.51
C ILE A 19 18.30 57.87 28.71
N ILE A 20 17.20 58.29 29.34
CA ILE A 20 16.02 57.44 29.54
C ILE A 20 15.41 57.05 28.19
N LEU A 21 15.26 58.00 27.26
CA LEU A 21 14.74 57.72 25.93
C LEU A 21 15.65 56.75 25.16
N TRP A 22 16.96 56.94 25.23
CA TRP A 22 17.93 56.05 24.58
C TRP A 22 17.85 54.62 25.14
N ASN A 23 17.82 54.46 26.46
CA ASN A 23 17.70 53.16 27.10
C ASN A 23 16.35 52.49 26.82
N GLY A 24 15.26 53.26 26.76
CA GLY A 24 13.95 52.75 26.36
C GLY A 24 13.96 52.20 24.94
N TRP A 25 14.57 52.93 24.01
CA TRP A 25 14.71 52.49 22.62
C TRP A 25 15.58 51.24 22.48
N THR A 26 16.74 51.20 23.14
CA THR A 26 17.63 50.03 23.08
C THR A 26 16.96 48.80 23.67
N LEU A 27 16.27 48.91 24.82
CA LEU A 27 15.53 47.81 25.44
C LEU A 27 14.43 47.29 24.50
N PHE A 28 13.66 48.18 23.89
CA PHE A 28 12.62 47.80 22.93
C PHE A 28 13.19 47.06 21.71
N SER A 29 14.30 47.57 21.15
CA SER A 29 14.96 46.94 20.01
C SER A 29 15.53 45.55 20.35
N GLN A 30 16.07 45.38 21.56
CA GLN A 30 16.56 44.09 22.05
C GLN A 30 15.42 43.11 22.27
N HIS A 31 14.31 43.55 22.88
CA HIS A 31 13.13 42.72 23.06
C HIS A 31 12.58 42.20 21.72
N GLN A 32 12.53 43.05 20.70
CA GLN A 32 12.11 42.61 19.37
C GLN A 32 13.05 41.56 18.77
N ARG A 33 14.37 41.74 18.89
CA ARG A 33 15.36 40.77 18.38
C ARG A 33 15.23 39.43 19.11
N ALA A 34 15.14 39.45 20.44
CA ALA A 34 14.95 38.26 21.25
C ALA A 34 13.63 37.55 20.93
N SER A 35 12.53 38.29 20.82
CA SER A 35 11.22 37.71 20.45
C SER A 35 11.24 37.10 19.05
N ARG A 36 11.91 37.74 18.07
CA ARG A 36 12.09 37.17 16.73
C ARG A 36 12.93 35.90 16.76
N ALA A 37 14.02 35.88 17.53
CA ALA A 37 14.87 34.69 17.67
C ALA A 37 14.12 33.53 18.35
N ILE A 38 13.32 33.80 19.38
CA ILE A 38 12.48 32.80 20.04
C ILE A 38 11.40 32.27 19.09
N LYS A 39 10.74 33.16 18.33
CA LYS A 39 9.76 32.73 17.31
C LYS A 39 10.41 31.92 16.19
N ALA A 40 11.60 32.32 15.73
CA ALA A 40 12.36 31.54 14.77
C ALA A 40 12.70 30.17 15.34
N TYR A 41 13.21 30.10 16.57
CA TYR A 41 13.50 28.85 17.27
C TYR A 41 12.26 27.97 17.51
N GLN A 42 11.09 28.55 17.75
CA GLN A 42 9.84 27.78 17.90
C GLN A 42 9.30 27.27 16.56
N ASN A 43 9.54 28.00 15.48
CA ASN A 43 9.09 27.66 14.13
C ASN A 43 10.09 26.77 13.37
N GLU A 44 11.36 26.84 13.76
CA GLU A 44 12.41 25.95 13.31
C GLU A 44 12.31 24.70 14.18
N ASP A 45 12.09 23.53 13.58
CA ASP A 45 11.96 22.28 14.34
C ASP A 45 13.34 21.83 14.83
N VAL A 46 13.86 22.53 15.84
CA VAL A 46 15.08 22.19 16.55
C VAL A 46 14.81 20.98 17.45
N GLY A 47 15.17 19.79 16.98
CA GLY A 47 15.26 18.62 17.86
C GLY A 47 15.23 17.26 17.17
N THR A 48 14.50 17.15 16.07
CA THR A 48 14.45 15.93 15.25
C THR A 48 14.23 16.41 13.84
N ASP A 49 15.21 16.21 12.96
CA ASP A 49 15.04 16.49 11.54
C ASP A 49 13.74 15.81 11.09
N LYS A 50 12.69 16.59 10.80
CA LYS A 50 11.38 16.05 10.35
C LYS A 50 11.57 15.11 9.16
N LYS A 51 12.62 15.35 8.36
CA LYS A 51 13.03 14.49 7.26
C LYS A 51 13.55 13.14 7.73
N LEU A 52 14.28 13.10 8.85
CA LEU A 52 14.75 11.87 9.47
C LEU A 52 13.59 11.09 10.09
N GLU A 53 12.65 11.78 10.77
CA GLU A 53 11.45 11.14 11.31
C GLU A 53 10.60 10.50 10.18
N ASP A 54 10.40 11.23 9.07
CA ASP A 54 9.67 10.73 7.92
C ASP A 54 10.40 9.56 7.22
N MET A 55 11.73 9.62 7.14
CA MET A 55 12.55 8.53 6.64
C MET A 55 12.43 7.28 7.52
N VAL A 56 12.50 7.42 8.85
CA VAL A 56 12.34 6.31 9.79
C VAL A 56 10.95 5.70 9.66
N LYS A 57 9.89 6.51 9.63
CA LYS A 57 8.51 6.03 9.41
C LYS A 57 8.37 5.26 8.10
N THR A 58 9.01 5.75 7.03
CA THR A 58 9.01 5.08 5.72
C THR A 58 9.72 3.72 5.79
N LEU A 59 10.88 3.66 6.46
CA LEU A 59 11.65 2.43 6.64
C LEU A 59 10.87 1.41 7.47
N GLU A 60 10.29 1.81 8.60
CA GLU A 60 9.47 0.94 9.45
C GLU A 60 8.28 0.36 8.70
N LYS A 61 7.55 1.19 7.93
CA LYS A 61 6.44 0.74 7.10
C LYS A 61 6.89 -0.28 6.05
N SER A 62 8.05 -0.05 5.43
CA SER A 62 8.61 -0.97 4.43
C SER A 62 9.02 -2.31 5.05
N LEU A 63 9.59 -2.27 6.26
CA LEU A 63 10.05 -3.45 6.98
C LEU A 63 8.88 -4.30 7.45
N LYS A 64 7.83 -3.67 8.00
CA LYS A 64 6.58 -4.34 8.35
C LYS A 64 5.94 -5.03 7.15
N LYS A 65 5.87 -4.35 5.99
CA LYS A 65 5.35 -4.95 4.74
C LYS A 65 6.16 -6.18 4.30
N ARG A 66 7.49 -6.17 4.47
CA ARG A 66 8.35 -7.32 4.16
C ARG A 66 8.16 -8.46 5.15
N GLN A 67 7.94 -8.15 6.43
CA GLN A 67 7.70 -9.15 7.48
C GLN A 67 6.35 -9.85 7.31
N GLU A 68 5.31 -9.12 6.88
CA GLU A 68 3.98 -9.68 6.60
C GLU A 68 3.89 -10.40 5.24
N LEU A 69 4.95 -10.34 4.43
CA LEU A 69 4.99 -10.94 3.11
C LEU A 69 5.19 -12.46 3.21
N VAL A 70 4.08 -13.19 3.28
CA VAL A 70 4.09 -14.64 3.12
C VAL A 70 4.24 -14.97 1.63
N PHE A 71 5.43 -15.42 1.23
CA PHE A 71 5.69 -15.88 -0.13
C PHE A 71 4.81 -17.09 -0.45
N ARG A 72 3.69 -16.84 -1.13
CA ARG A 72 2.82 -17.86 -1.73
C ARG A 72 3.02 -17.84 -3.24
N PRO A 73 3.97 -18.63 -3.78
CA PRO A 73 4.13 -18.71 -5.23
C PRO A 73 2.84 -19.26 -5.84
N LYS A 74 2.21 -18.51 -6.76
CA LYS A 74 0.97 -18.92 -7.45
C LYS A 74 1.10 -20.27 -8.18
N ALA A 75 2.31 -20.66 -8.56
CA ALA A 75 2.60 -21.91 -9.23
C ALA A 75 3.95 -22.47 -8.74
N ASN A 76 4.09 -23.80 -8.74
CA ASN A 76 5.32 -24.46 -8.33
C ASN A 76 6.48 -24.05 -9.25
N PRO A 77 7.53 -23.38 -8.75
CA PRO A 77 8.64 -22.91 -9.57
C PRO A 77 9.47 -24.05 -10.20
N LEU A 78 9.30 -25.29 -9.72
CA LEU A 78 9.96 -26.49 -10.26
C LEU A 78 9.23 -27.08 -11.47
N GLU A 79 8.13 -26.47 -11.90
CA GLU A 79 7.33 -26.93 -13.03
C GLU A 79 7.86 -26.40 -14.38
N LEU A 80 8.80 -27.13 -14.97
CA LEU A 80 9.45 -26.79 -16.25
C LEU A 80 8.50 -26.85 -17.47
N THR A 81 7.36 -27.54 -17.34
CA THR A 81 6.34 -27.68 -18.40
C THR A 81 5.65 -26.37 -18.79
N ARG A 82 5.83 -25.29 -18.02
CA ARG A 82 5.28 -23.95 -18.35
C ARG A 82 6.17 -23.16 -19.31
N VAL A 83 7.49 -23.39 -19.29
CA VAL A 83 8.47 -22.61 -20.07
C VAL A 83 8.84 -23.33 -21.37
N VAL A 84 8.78 -24.67 -21.38
CA VAL A 84 9.07 -25.46 -22.58
C VAL A 84 7.77 -26.03 -23.11
N SER A 85 7.12 -25.32 -24.03
CA SER A 85 6.19 -25.94 -24.96
C SER A 85 7.02 -26.83 -25.88
N VAL A 86 7.03 -28.13 -25.61
CA VAL A 86 7.69 -29.12 -26.47
C VAL A 86 6.89 -29.16 -27.77
N ASP A 87 7.30 -28.33 -28.73
CA ASP A 87 6.73 -28.30 -30.08
C ASP A 87 6.87 -29.68 -30.71
N GLY A 88 5.74 -30.30 -31.05
CA GLY A 88 5.69 -31.47 -31.93
C GLY A 88 5.24 -32.80 -31.31
N LEU A 89 5.04 -32.91 -29.99
CA LEU A 89 4.30 -34.05 -29.43
C LEU A 89 2.87 -33.65 -29.13
N SER A 90 1.99 -33.90 -30.10
CA SER A 90 0.56 -34.12 -29.88
C SER A 90 0.37 -35.20 -28.81
N SER A 91 0.35 -34.81 -27.54
CA SER A 91 0.11 -35.72 -26.44
C SER A 91 -0.61 -34.99 -25.34
N ASN A 92 -1.86 -35.40 -25.13
CA ASN A 92 -2.64 -35.13 -23.92
C ASN A 92 -1.95 -35.62 -22.61
N LYS A 93 -0.70 -36.09 -22.67
CA LYS A 93 0.15 -36.44 -21.53
C LYS A 93 0.69 -35.16 -20.86
N GLY A 94 -0.14 -34.54 -20.03
CA GLY A 94 0.35 -33.45 -19.18
C GLY A 94 -0.65 -32.35 -18.85
N GLN A 95 -1.95 -32.47 -19.21
CA GLN A 95 -2.96 -31.55 -18.67
C GLN A 95 -3.07 -31.76 -17.15
N LYS A 96 -2.30 -30.97 -16.40
CA LYS A 96 -2.35 -30.88 -14.94
C LYS A 96 -3.54 -30.04 -14.46
N GLY A 97 -4.28 -29.41 -15.38
CA GLY A 97 -5.53 -28.71 -15.13
C GLY A 97 -6.75 -29.63 -15.24
N ILE A 98 -7.85 -29.22 -14.62
CA ILE A 98 -9.18 -29.78 -14.91
C ILE A 98 -9.56 -29.31 -16.31
N ASN A 99 -10.12 -30.19 -17.13
CA ASN A 99 -10.66 -29.81 -18.43
C ASN A 99 -12.04 -30.45 -18.63
N CYS A 100 -13.07 -29.62 -18.77
CA CYS A 100 -14.44 -30.07 -18.96
C CYS A 100 -14.85 -29.81 -20.41
N ASN A 101 -15.31 -30.85 -21.12
CA ASN A 101 -15.54 -30.81 -22.57
C ASN A 101 -16.99 -31.07 -22.96
N THR A 102 -17.82 -31.59 -22.05
CA THR A 102 -19.19 -32.02 -22.39
C THR A 102 -20.10 -31.81 -21.20
N VAL A 103 -21.29 -31.28 -21.44
CA VAL A 103 -22.38 -31.17 -20.47
C VAL A 103 -23.62 -31.81 -21.06
N TRP A 104 -24.39 -32.51 -20.23
CA TRP A 104 -25.71 -33.03 -20.56
C TRP A 104 -26.66 -32.87 -19.37
N SER A 105 -27.96 -33.00 -19.61
CA SER A 105 -28.98 -32.96 -18.56
C SER A 105 -29.51 -34.37 -18.30
N VAL A 106 -29.66 -34.72 -17.03
CA VAL A 106 -30.33 -35.95 -16.56
C VAL A 106 -31.35 -35.53 -15.51
N GLN A 107 -32.64 -35.82 -15.74
CA GLN A 107 -33.72 -35.52 -14.78
C GLN A 107 -33.71 -34.05 -14.28
N ASP A 108 -33.60 -33.10 -15.20
CA ASP A 108 -33.52 -31.64 -14.95
C ASP A 108 -32.26 -31.14 -14.21
N GLU A 109 -31.28 -32.01 -13.95
CA GLU A 109 -29.98 -31.63 -13.41
C GLU A 109 -28.87 -31.72 -14.48
N TYR A 110 -27.98 -30.73 -14.52
CA TYR A 110 -26.85 -30.72 -15.45
C TYR A 110 -25.64 -31.46 -14.86
N GLN A 111 -25.07 -32.35 -15.66
CA GLN A 111 -23.82 -33.06 -15.37
C GLN A 111 -22.76 -32.71 -16.41
N ALA A 112 -21.50 -32.69 -15.98
CA ALA A 112 -20.37 -32.42 -16.86
C ALA A 112 -19.38 -33.60 -16.88
N LEU A 113 -18.78 -33.86 -18.04
CA LEU A 113 -17.63 -34.76 -18.16
C LEU A 113 -16.35 -33.93 -18.12
N CYS A 114 -15.61 -34.10 -17.03
CA CYS A 114 -14.33 -33.45 -16.81
C CYS A 114 -13.19 -34.46 -16.79
N THR A 115 -12.02 -34.02 -17.23
CA THR A 115 -10.79 -34.81 -17.24
C THR A 115 -9.77 -34.19 -16.32
N TYR A 116 -9.08 -35.03 -15.54
CA TYR A 116 -7.97 -34.62 -14.67
C TYR A 116 -6.96 -35.75 -14.56
N ARG A 117 -5.67 -35.46 -14.84
CA ARG A 117 -4.58 -36.45 -14.82
C ARG A 117 -4.93 -37.75 -15.56
N GLU A 118 -5.45 -37.61 -16.78
CA GLU A 118 -5.84 -38.71 -17.68
C GLU A 118 -7.06 -39.54 -17.24
N LYS A 119 -7.70 -39.21 -16.11
CA LYS A 119 -8.95 -39.84 -15.66
C LYS A 119 -10.16 -38.99 -16.03
N ARG A 120 -11.25 -39.65 -16.42
CA ARG A 120 -12.55 -39.04 -16.73
C ARG A 120 -13.46 -39.14 -15.51
N TYR A 121 -14.11 -38.03 -15.18
CA TYR A 121 -15.03 -37.89 -14.06
C TYR A 121 -16.33 -37.26 -14.56
N THR A 122 -17.44 -37.90 -14.24
CA THR A 122 -18.75 -37.27 -14.33
C THR A 122 -18.98 -36.50 -13.03
N VAL A 123 -19.28 -35.21 -13.13
CA VAL A 123 -19.46 -34.32 -11.97
C VAL A 123 -20.79 -33.58 -12.05
N ALA A 124 -21.45 -33.41 -10.92
CA ALA A 124 -22.61 -32.57 -10.71
C ALA A 124 -22.26 -31.32 -9.87
N VAL A 125 -23.21 -30.41 -9.71
CA VAL A 125 -23.04 -29.23 -8.84
C VAL A 125 -22.82 -29.70 -7.39
N GLY A 126 -21.75 -29.23 -6.75
CA GLY A 126 -21.33 -29.61 -5.40
C GLY A 126 -20.23 -30.66 -5.33
N ASP A 127 -19.92 -31.36 -6.43
CA ASP A 127 -18.86 -32.36 -6.44
C ASP A 127 -17.45 -31.74 -6.38
N SER A 128 -16.50 -32.49 -5.81
CA SER A 128 -15.09 -32.09 -5.71
C SER A 128 -14.23 -32.81 -6.74
N ILE A 129 -13.53 -32.03 -7.57
CA ILE A 129 -12.59 -32.53 -8.57
C ILE A 129 -11.25 -31.79 -8.45
N ALA A 130 -10.15 -32.53 -8.27
CA ALA A 130 -8.79 -31.98 -8.15
C ALA A 130 -8.62 -30.85 -7.08
N GLY A 131 -9.42 -30.91 -6.00
CA GLY A 131 -9.44 -29.92 -4.93
C GLY A 131 -10.29 -28.68 -5.21
N GLY A 132 -10.99 -28.61 -6.35
CA GLY A 132 -11.99 -27.58 -6.65
C GLY A 132 -13.41 -28.11 -6.50
N ILE A 133 -14.34 -27.24 -6.13
CA ILE A 133 -15.78 -27.55 -5.99
C ILE A 133 -16.53 -27.01 -7.21
N VAL A 134 -17.37 -27.84 -7.81
CA VAL A 134 -18.24 -27.44 -8.92
C VAL A 134 -19.35 -26.55 -8.39
N ASN A 135 -19.35 -25.28 -8.77
CA ASN A 135 -20.31 -24.29 -8.26
C ASN A 135 -21.53 -24.14 -9.17
N PHE A 136 -21.34 -24.27 -10.48
CA PHE A 136 -22.42 -24.08 -11.45
C PHE A 136 -22.16 -24.84 -12.74
N ILE A 137 -23.18 -25.53 -13.25
CA ILE A 137 -23.19 -26.19 -14.56
C ILE A 137 -24.40 -25.68 -15.33
N SER A 138 -24.17 -25.28 -16.58
CA SER A 138 -25.22 -24.94 -17.56
C SER A 138 -24.86 -25.54 -18.92
N GLN A 139 -25.80 -25.52 -19.86
CA GLN A 139 -25.63 -26.06 -21.22
C GLN A 139 -24.37 -25.54 -21.94
N LYS A 140 -23.91 -24.33 -21.61
CA LYS A 140 -22.80 -23.66 -22.28
C LYS A 140 -21.59 -23.45 -21.39
N LYS A 141 -21.70 -23.64 -20.07
CA LYS A 141 -20.60 -23.29 -19.17
C LYS A 141 -20.53 -24.14 -17.93
N VAL A 142 -19.30 -24.36 -17.46
CA VAL A 142 -19.00 -25.02 -16.18
C VAL A 142 -18.11 -24.10 -15.36
N ILE A 143 -18.47 -23.86 -14.10
CA ILE A 143 -17.73 -23.01 -13.18
C ILE A 143 -17.25 -23.84 -11.99
N ILE A 144 -15.93 -23.89 -11.81
CA ILE A 144 -15.27 -24.60 -10.70
C ILE A 144 -14.51 -23.60 -9.85
N LYS A 145 -14.72 -23.63 -8.53
CA LYS A 145 -13.99 -22.78 -7.57
C LYS A 145 -12.86 -23.59 -6.92
N LYS A 146 -11.62 -23.09 -6.99
CA LYS A 146 -10.44 -23.72 -6.37
C LYS A 146 -9.56 -22.66 -5.73
N ASP A 147 -9.28 -22.78 -4.43
CA ASP A 147 -8.37 -21.89 -3.69
C ASP A 147 -8.64 -20.38 -3.93
N ASP A 148 -9.94 -20.01 -3.96
CA ASP A 148 -10.49 -18.68 -4.30
C ASP A 148 -10.30 -18.18 -5.74
N GLU A 149 -9.73 -18.98 -6.64
CA GLU A 149 -9.76 -18.74 -8.08
C GLU A 149 -10.99 -19.41 -8.73
N ILE A 150 -11.64 -18.69 -9.66
CA ILE A 150 -12.79 -19.16 -10.43
C ILE A 150 -12.28 -19.64 -11.79
N ILE A 151 -12.49 -20.92 -12.09
CA ILE A 151 -12.15 -21.52 -13.38
C ILE A 151 -13.45 -21.68 -14.17
N GLU A 152 -13.56 -20.93 -15.26
CA GLU A 152 -14.70 -20.97 -16.17
C GLU A 152 -14.32 -21.73 -17.45
N PHE A 153 -15.14 -22.72 -17.79
CA PHE A 153 -15.04 -23.46 -19.05
C PHE A 153 -16.25 -23.09 -19.91
N ASP A 154 -15.99 -22.49 -21.07
CA ASP A 154 -17.00 -22.26 -22.10
C ASP A 154 -17.04 -23.46 -23.04
N LEU A 155 -18.21 -24.10 -23.10
CA LEU A 155 -18.52 -25.28 -23.90
C LEU A 155 -19.32 -24.91 -25.16
N GLY A 156 -19.52 -23.61 -25.40
CA GLY A 156 -20.14 -23.13 -26.62
C GLY A 156 -19.38 -23.59 -27.86
N LEU A 157 -20.11 -24.10 -28.85
CA LEU A 157 -19.57 -24.30 -30.19
C LEU A 157 -19.11 -22.93 -30.71
N LYS A 158 -17.80 -22.75 -30.92
CA LYS A 158 -17.32 -21.73 -31.86
C LYS A 158 -17.81 -22.15 -33.24
N GLN A 159 -18.83 -21.47 -33.74
CA GLN A 159 -19.27 -21.58 -35.14
C GLN A 159 -18.16 -21.12 -36.08
#